data_AF-A0A966SMI7-F1
#
_entry.id   AF-A0A966SMI7-F1
#
_cell.length_a   1.000
_cell.length_b   1.000
_cell.length_c   1.000
_cell.angle_alpha   90.00
_cell.angle_beta   90.00
_cell.angle_gamma   90.00
#
_symmetry.space_group_name_H-M   'P 1'
#
loop_
_entity.id
_entity.type
_entity.pdbx_description
1 polymer ?
#
loop_
_entity_poly.entity_id
_entity_poly.type
_entity_poly.pdbx_seq_one_letter_code
_entity_poly.pdbx_strand_id
1 'polypeptide(L)'
;MVYFIVLFYKGHMQNEILFVITTANHLPYTRNTVDSLRKTVSYPKLDILVIDDASTDGTEGYCRTNGIRCITKEKPQGLTDSWNRAYGEFEKNPHYRLLFIVNNDILIPEGALEPLIESLGRHIIVGPITSLHGAGHQPLQAMEAYYDCPIDIANPRNYQQVQDWVKSHCTQPEKSLPFINGYFFGMNRKVLAYRLREGILFNPSYTNIHNESELCKRIPEEKVCRTDAFIYHFKGVSFSAYRDEFGNFVIPRNLTWTSATFIRKHPLLFRLFAWPPRTKQLVKRLLLKIGINVSRNGR
;
A
#
# COMPACT_ATOMS: atom_id res chain seq x y z
N MET A 1 17.15 48.73 -34.11
CA MET A 1 16.58 48.20 -32.85
C MET A 1 16.01 46.82 -33.16
N VAL A 2 16.64 45.75 -32.70
CA VAL A 2 16.23 44.37 -33.04
C VAL A 2 15.37 43.82 -31.90
N TYR A 3 14.12 43.49 -32.20
CA TYR A 3 13.22 42.84 -31.23
C TYR A 3 13.56 41.35 -31.14
N PHE A 4 14.08 40.93 -29.98
CA PHE A 4 14.17 39.51 -29.65
C PHE A 4 12.79 38.98 -29.29
N ILE A 5 12.19 38.20 -30.18
CA ILE A 5 11.00 37.39 -29.85
C ILE A 5 11.47 36.20 -29.01
N VAL A 6 11.24 36.25 -27.70
CA VAL A 6 11.46 35.11 -26.81
C VAL A 6 10.35 34.09 -27.05
N LEU A 7 10.62 33.11 -27.91
CA LEU A 7 9.76 31.94 -28.08
C LEU A 7 9.83 31.07 -26.82
N PHE A 8 8.83 31.22 -25.95
CA PHE A 8 8.60 30.28 -24.85
C PHE A 8 8.20 28.91 -25.42
N TYR A 9 9.18 28.03 -25.61
CA TYR A 9 8.94 26.61 -25.78
C TYR A 9 8.23 26.09 -24.53
N LYS A 10 6.92 25.87 -24.60
CA LYS A 10 6.21 24.95 -23.71
C LYS A 10 6.70 23.53 -24.02
N GLY A 11 7.88 23.18 -23.53
CA GLY A 11 8.24 21.79 -23.36
C GLY A 11 7.16 21.12 -22.53
N HIS A 12 6.63 19.99 -22.99
CA HIS A 12 5.73 19.18 -22.19
C HIS A 12 6.47 18.80 -20.91
N MET A 13 6.10 19.41 -19.78
CA MET A 13 6.69 19.10 -18.47
C MET A 13 6.32 17.68 -18.12
N GLN A 14 7.22 16.74 -18.40
CA GLN A 14 6.93 15.32 -18.26
C GLN A 14 6.83 14.94 -16.79
N ASN A 15 5.91 14.03 -16.48
CA ASN A 15 5.66 13.59 -15.11
C ASN A 15 6.89 12.87 -14.55
N GLU A 16 7.33 13.29 -13.35
CA GLU A 16 8.53 12.79 -12.67
C GLU A 16 8.20 11.81 -11.54
N ILE A 17 6.92 11.66 -11.20
CA ILE A 17 6.44 10.84 -10.07
C ILE A 17 5.44 9.81 -10.59
N LEU A 18 5.70 8.52 -10.31
CA LEU A 18 4.72 7.45 -10.48
C LEU A 18 4.10 7.12 -9.12
N PHE A 19 2.78 7.30 -8.99
CA PHE A 19 2.03 6.99 -7.77
C PHE A 19 1.18 5.73 -8.00
N VAL A 20 1.53 4.64 -7.33
CA VAL A 20 0.95 3.32 -7.58
C VAL A 20 0.05 2.86 -6.43
N ILE A 21 -1.24 2.76 -6.72
CA ILE A 21 -2.25 2.24 -5.80
C ILE A 21 -2.40 0.74 -6.06
N THR A 22 -2.20 -0.08 -5.03
CA THR A 22 -2.31 -1.54 -5.14
C THR A 22 -3.61 -2.03 -4.50
N THR A 23 -4.45 -2.69 -5.30
CA THR A 23 -5.85 -3.01 -4.95
C THR A 23 -6.15 -4.48 -5.21
N ALA A 24 -7.16 -4.99 -4.50
CA ALA A 24 -7.67 -6.35 -4.62
C ALA A 24 -9.09 -6.33 -4.05
N ASN A 25 -10.04 -5.89 -4.88
CA ASN A 25 -11.35 -5.36 -4.52
C ASN A 25 -11.28 -4.18 -3.52
N HIS A 26 -12.44 -3.85 -2.95
CA HIS A 26 -12.68 -2.70 -2.08
C HIS A 26 -12.67 -1.36 -2.83
N LEU A 27 -13.28 -1.33 -4.01
CA LEU A 27 -13.50 -0.15 -4.85
C LEU A 27 -13.90 1.12 -4.07
N PRO A 28 -14.78 1.12 -3.04
CA PRO A 28 -15.06 2.33 -2.26
C PRO A 28 -13.82 2.98 -1.63
N TYR A 29 -12.84 2.18 -1.20
CA TYR A 29 -11.57 2.67 -0.65
C TYR A 29 -10.61 3.11 -1.76
N THR A 30 -10.56 2.38 -2.88
CA THR A 30 -9.82 2.81 -4.08
C THR A 30 -10.28 4.18 -4.56
N ARG A 31 -11.60 4.41 -4.58
CA ARG A 31 -12.21 5.72 -4.87
C ARG A 31 -11.76 6.79 -3.88
N ASN A 32 -11.89 6.54 -2.58
CA ASN A 32 -11.45 7.48 -1.55
C ASN A 32 -9.95 7.83 -1.63
N THR A 33 -9.10 6.85 -1.94
CA THR A 33 -7.66 7.05 -2.16
C THR A 33 -7.40 7.94 -3.37
N VAL A 34 -8.03 7.67 -4.51
CA VAL A 34 -7.90 8.48 -5.74
C VAL A 34 -8.49 9.88 -5.55
N ASP A 35 -9.64 10.01 -4.91
CA ASP A 35 -10.35 11.28 -4.73
C ASP A 35 -9.63 12.19 -3.72
N SER A 36 -8.98 11.63 -2.70
CA SER A 36 -8.12 12.38 -1.76
C SER A 36 -6.78 12.77 -2.41
N LEU A 37 -6.14 11.85 -3.15
CA LEU A 37 -4.96 12.15 -3.96
C LEU A 37 -5.24 13.31 -4.93
N ARG A 38 -6.31 13.23 -5.73
CA ARG A 38 -6.65 14.26 -6.73
C ARG A 38 -6.95 15.64 -6.12
N LYS A 39 -7.39 15.72 -4.87
CA LYS A 39 -7.54 16.99 -4.13
C LYS A 39 -6.19 17.56 -3.67
N THR A 40 -5.27 16.68 -3.29
CA THR A 40 -3.90 17.03 -2.89
C THR A 40 -3.01 17.41 -4.09
N VAL A 41 -3.33 16.96 -5.31
CA VAL A 41 -2.52 17.19 -6.51
C VAL A 41 -2.67 18.63 -7.02
N SER A 42 -2.00 19.56 -6.34
CA SER A 42 -1.47 20.80 -6.92
C SER A 42 -0.19 20.54 -7.75
N TYR A 43 0.41 19.34 -7.63
CA TYR A 43 1.65 18.92 -8.28
C TYR A 43 1.44 18.52 -9.76
N PRO A 44 1.89 19.31 -10.75
CA PRO A 44 1.59 19.06 -12.17
C PRO A 44 2.50 18.00 -12.82
N LYS A 45 2.95 16.99 -12.07
CA LYS A 45 4.01 16.03 -12.47
C LYS A 45 3.81 14.57 -11.99
N LEU A 46 2.59 14.17 -11.67
CA LEU A 46 2.28 12.88 -11.04
C LEU A 46 1.36 12.03 -11.92
N ASP A 47 1.81 10.82 -12.28
CA ASP A 47 0.99 9.81 -12.92
C ASP A 47 0.40 8.84 -11.89
N ILE A 48 -0.90 8.56 -12.00
CA ILE A 48 -1.60 7.58 -11.16
C ILE A 48 -1.69 6.25 -11.93
N LEU A 49 -1.20 5.18 -11.30
CA LEU A 49 -1.32 3.81 -11.77
C LEU A 49 -2.03 2.96 -10.72
N VAL A 50 -3.02 2.18 -11.13
CA VAL A 50 -3.63 1.13 -10.31
C VAL A 50 -3.06 -0.22 -10.73
N ILE A 51 -2.52 -0.98 -9.77
CA ILE A 51 -2.23 -2.41 -9.97
C ILE A 51 -3.33 -3.21 -9.26
N ASP A 52 -4.15 -3.87 -10.07
CA ASP A 52 -5.35 -4.58 -9.64
C ASP A 52 -5.11 -6.10 -9.64
N ASP A 53 -5.11 -6.70 -8.45
CA ASP A 53 -4.85 -8.12 -8.19
C ASP A 53 -6.07 -9.01 -8.50
N ALA A 54 -6.68 -8.80 -9.67
CA ALA A 54 -7.89 -9.46 -10.19
C ALA A 54 -9.17 -9.20 -9.37
N SER A 55 -9.52 -7.92 -9.19
CA SER A 55 -10.78 -7.50 -8.58
C SER A 55 -12.01 -7.89 -9.42
N THR A 56 -13.11 -8.20 -8.75
CA THR A 56 -14.42 -8.53 -9.36
C THR A 56 -15.51 -7.49 -9.00
N ASP A 57 -15.14 -6.37 -8.37
CA ASP A 57 -16.05 -5.36 -7.81
C ASP A 57 -16.21 -4.10 -8.67
N GLY A 58 -15.80 -4.17 -9.94
CA GLY A 58 -15.86 -3.05 -10.89
C GLY A 58 -14.66 -2.11 -10.86
N THR A 59 -13.60 -2.42 -10.10
CA THR A 59 -12.36 -1.61 -10.01
C THR A 59 -11.76 -1.24 -11.38
N GLU A 60 -11.62 -2.17 -12.32
CA GLU A 60 -11.13 -1.89 -13.68
C GLU A 60 -12.06 -0.88 -14.42
N GLY A 61 -13.37 -1.10 -14.34
CA GLY A 61 -14.37 -0.24 -14.96
C GLY A 61 -14.37 1.18 -14.39
N TYR A 62 -14.18 1.33 -13.08
CA TYR A 62 -13.96 2.63 -12.44
C TYR A 62 -12.71 3.33 -12.98
N CYS A 63 -11.57 2.62 -13.06
CA CYS A 63 -10.32 3.19 -13.57
C CYS A 63 -10.47 3.68 -15.01
N ARG A 64 -11.05 2.86 -15.89
CA ARG A 64 -11.34 3.21 -17.29
C ARG A 64 -12.22 4.46 -17.41
N THR A 65 -13.30 4.52 -16.63
CA THR A 65 -14.26 5.65 -16.64
C THR A 65 -13.63 6.95 -16.12
N ASN A 66 -12.61 6.85 -15.25
CA ASN A 66 -11.94 7.99 -14.62
C ASN A 66 -10.62 8.38 -15.28
N GLY A 67 -10.26 7.77 -16.43
CA GLY A 67 -8.99 8.04 -17.12
C GLY A 67 -7.75 7.63 -16.31
N ILE A 68 -7.88 6.64 -15.43
CA ILE A 68 -6.79 6.16 -14.57
C ILE A 68 -6.14 4.95 -15.25
N ARG A 69 -4.81 4.96 -15.37
CA ARG A 69 -4.06 3.81 -15.89
C ARG A 69 -4.24 2.63 -14.93
N CYS A 70 -4.72 1.49 -15.42
CA CYS A 70 -4.91 0.27 -14.64
C CYS A 70 -4.17 -0.90 -15.29
N ILE A 71 -3.53 -1.74 -14.48
CA ILE A 71 -3.00 -3.04 -14.88
C ILE A 71 -3.72 -4.08 -14.00
N THR A 72 -4.81 -4.63 -14.53
CA THR A 72 -5.55 -5.73 -13.92
C THR A 72 -4.93 -7.07 -14.29
N LYS A 73 -4.73 -7.94 -13.30
CA LYS A 73 -4.20 -9.29 -13.49
C LYS A 73 -5.31 -10.27 -13.86
N GLU A 74 -4.96 -11.31 -14.63
CA GLU A 74 -5.87 -12.41 -14.97
C GLU A 74 -6.34 -13.23 -13.76
N LYS A 75 -5.53 -13.27 -12.69
CA LYS A 75 -5.82 -13.98 -11.44
C LYS A 75 -5.06 -13.33 -10.27
N PRO A 76 -5.48 -13.52 -9.02
CA PRO A 76 -4.76 -12.97 -7.88
C PRO A 76 -3.38 -13.62 -7.73
N GLN A 77 -2.36 -12.79 -7.56
CA GLN A 77 -0.97 -13.17 -7.34
C GLN A 77 -0.38 -12.55 -6.05
N GLY A 78 -1.14 -11.68 -5.37
CA GLY A 78 -0.75 -11.07 -4.11
C GLY A 78 0.02 -9.76 -4.25
N LEU A 79 0.19 -9.11 -3.09
CA LEU A 79 0.79 -7.80 -2.90
C LEU A 79 2.23 -7.72 -3.42
N THR A 80 3.06 -8.74 -3.14
CA THR A 80 4.47 -8.80 -3.59
C THR A 80 4.58 -8.78 -5.12
N ASP A 81 3.68 -9.49 -5.82
CA ASP A 81 3.61 -9.42 -7.28
C ASP A 81 3.07 -8.06 -7.75
N SER A 82 2.06 -7.48 -7.08
CA SER A 82 1.58 -6.13 -7.39
C SER A 82 2.67 -5.05 -7.24
N TRP A 83 3.50 -5.16 -6.21
CA TRP A 83 4.61 -4.24 -5.92
C TRP A 83 5.77 -4.40 -6.91
N ASN A 84 6.07 -5.63 -7.34
CA ASN A 84 7.05 -5.85 -8.41
C ASN A 84 6.54 -5.35 -9.77
N ARG A 85 5.25 -5.48 -10.08
CA ARG A 85 4.65 -4.84 -11.27
C ARG A 85 4.72 -3.32 -11.20
N ALA A 86 4.39 -2.72 -10.05
CA ALA A 86 4.54 -1.29 -9.79
C ALA A 86 5.99 -0.81 -10.02
N TYR A 87 6.95 -1.53 -9.44
CA TYR A 87 8.38 -1.29 -9.61
C TYR A 87 8.84 -1.44 -11.06
N GLY A 88 8.39 -2.47 -11.78
CA GLY A 88 8.75 -2.68 -13.18
C GLY A 88 8.28 -1.54 -14.10
N GLU A 89 7.13 -0.93 -13.82
CA GLU A 89 6.67 0.27 -14.56
C GLU A 89 7.49 1.52 -14.24
N PHE A 90 8.04 1.63 -13.03
CA PHE A 90 9.00 2.67 -12.66
C PHE A 90 10.39 2.45 -13.28
N GLU A 91 10.88 1.21 -13.28
CA GLU A 91 12.19 0.85 -13.83
C GLU A 91 12.24 1.14 -15.33
N LYS A 92 11.25 0.66 -16.11
CA LYS A 92 11.17 0.81 -17.57
C LYS A 92 11.12 2.26 -18.04
N ASN A 93 10.50 3.17 -17.28
CA ASN A 93 10.37 4.57 -17.67
C ASN A 93 11.44 5.44 -16.98
N PRO A 94 12.48 5.92 -17.71
CA PRO A 94 13.56 6.73 -17.12
C PRO A 94 13.12 8.13 -16.68
N HIS A 95 11.95 8.62 -17.10
CA HIS A 95 11.44 9.94 -16.71
C HIS A 95 10.96 9.96 -15.25
N TYR A 96 10.49 8.83 -14.70
CA TYR A 96 10.12 8.77 -13.30
C TYR A 96 11.36 8.77 -12.40
N ARG A 97 11.43 9.77 -11.54
CA ARG A 97 12.47 9.93 -10.51
C ARG A 97 12.04 9.35 -9.17
N LEU A 98 10.74 9.44 -8.87
CA LEU A 98 10.12 8.95 -7.64
C LEU A 98 9.04 7.91 -7.96
N LEU A 99 8.95 6.90 -7.10
CA LEU A 99 7.88 5.90 -7.06
C LEU A 99 7.25 5.91 -5.68
N PHE A 100 5.93 6.10 -5.61
CA PHE A 100 5.15 5.79 -4.41
C PHE A 100 4.41 4.47 -4.63
N ILE A 101 4.47 3.58 -3.64
CA ILE A 101 3.64 2.36 -3.58
C ILE A 101 2.75 2.48 -2.35
N VAL A 102 1.44 2.35 -2.56
CA VAL A 102 0.44 2.48 -1.49
C VAL A 102 -0.59 1.35 -1.54
N ASN A 103 -1.23 1.09 -0.41
CA ASN A 103 -2.49 0.34 -0.37
C ASN A 103 -3.64 1.21 -0.91
N ASN A 104 -4.77 0.57 -1.26
CA ASN A 104 -5.99 1.25 -1.63
C ASN A 104 -6.86 1.71 -0.44
N ASP A 105 -6.41 1.52 0.81
CA ASP A 105 -7.16 1.82 2.03
C ASP A 105 -6.55 2.98 2.85
N ILE A 106 -6.28 4.09 2.17
CA ILE A 106 -5.73 5.32 2.76
C ILE A 106 -6.56 6.57 2.42
N LEU A 107 -6.34 7.67 3.15
CA LEU A 107 -6.73 9.04 2.78
C LEU A 107 -5.50 9.94 2.81
N ILE A 108 -5.31 10.70 1.74
CA ILE A 108 -4.17 11.60 1.54
C ILE A 108 -4.66 13.05 1.71
N PRO A 109 -4.31 13.74 2.81
CA PRO A 109 -4.64 15.15 2.99
C PRO A 109 -3.70 16.05 2.19
N GLU A 110 -4.16 17.28 1.92
CA GLU A 110 -3.39 18.32 1.27
C GLU A 110 -2.17 18.69 2.12
N GLY A 111 -1.01 18.88 1.49
CA GLY A 111 0.24 19.24 2.17
C GLY A 111 1.04 18.06 2.75
N ALA A 112 0.57 16.82 2.63
CA ALA A 112 1.27 15.63 3.15
C ALA A 112 2.29 15.01 2.17
N LEU A 113 2.21 15.28 0.87
CA LEU A 113 3.10 14.67 -0.14
C LEU A 113 4.41 15.44 -0.31
N GLU A 114 4.35 16.76 -0.18
CA GLU A 114 5.44 17.71 -0.33
C GLU A 114 6.66 17.38 0.57
N PRO A 115 6.52 17.22 1.91
CA PRO A 115 7.63 16.81 2.77
C PRO A 115 8.21 15.43 2.42
N LEU A 116 7.39 14.51 1.92
CA LEU A 116 7.84 13.18 1.48
C LEU A 116 8.68 13.29 0.19
N ILE A 117 8.22 14.08 -0.78
CA ILE A 117 8.92 14.37 -2.04
C ILE A 117 10.26 15.09 -1.79
N GLU A 118 10.27 16.09 -0.90
CA GLU A 118 11.47 16.82 -0.48
C GLU A 118 12.52 15.86 0.10
N SER A 119 12.10 15.02 1.05
CA SER A 119 12.94 14.02 1.70
C SER A 119 13.53 13.00 0.73
N LEU A 120 12.75 12.58 -0.27
CA LEU A 120 13.20 11.65 -1.31
C LEU A 120 14.29 12.25 -2.23
N GLY A 121 14.51 13.56 -2.20
CA GLY A 121 15.68 14.19 -2.79
C GLY A 121 17.01 13.80 -2.12
N ARG A 122 16.96 13.42 -0.84
CA ARG A 122 18.12 13.02 -0.01
C ARG A 122 18.14 11.52 0.27
N HIS A 123 17.00 10.95 0.65
CA HIS A 123 16.83 9.60 1.21
C HIS A 123 16.23 8.62 0.20
N ILE A 124 16.64 7.34 0.23
CA ILE A 124 16.17 6.34 -0.76
C ILE A 124 14.74 5.86 -0.46
N ILE A 125 14.38 5.69 0.81
CA ILE A 125 13.03 5.29 1.24
C ILE A 125 12.52 6.31 2.26
N VAL A 126 11.29 6.78 2.03
CA VAL A 126 10.59 7.72 2.93
C VAL A 126 9.15 7.26 3.13
N GLY A 127 8.60 7.45 4.33
CA GLY A 127 7.17 7.26 4.58
C GLY A 127 6.57 8.23 5.59
N PRO A 128 5.24 8.35 5.66
CA PRO A 128 4.54 9.24 6.57
C PRO A 128 4.27 8.59 7.93
N ILE A 129 3.78 9.40 8.87
CA ILE A 129 3.08 8.94 10.06
C ILE A 129 1.58 8.69 9.77
N THR A 130 0.94 7.92 10.65
CA THR A 130 -0.48 7.57 10.65
C THR A 130 -0.93 7.41 12.11
N SER A 131 -2.21 7.20 12.40
CA SER A 131 -2.64 6.73 13.73
C SER A 131 -1.98 5.39 14.13
N LEU A 132 -1.89 5.11 15.43
CA LEU A 132 -1.36 3.87 16.01
C LEU A 132 -2.05 2.63 15.44
N HIS A 133 -3.35 2.72 15.14
CA HIS A 133 -4.05 1.65 14.43
C HIS A 133 -3.38 1.40 13.07
N GLY A 134 -3.31 2.42 12.21
CA GLY A 134 -2.70 2.35 10.89
C GLY A 134 -1.21 1.97 10.90
N ALA A 135 -0.47 2.36 11.94
CA ALA A 135 0.98 2.12 12.10
C ALA A 135 1.37 0.63 12.27
N GLY A 136 0.40 -0.25 12.54
CA GLY A 136 0.60 -1.70 12.39
C GLY A 136 1.80 -2.27 13.15
N HIS A 137 2.78 -2.77 12.42
CA HIS A 137 3.97 -3.44 12.97
C HIS A 137 5.21 -2.54 13.05
N GLN A 138 5.05 -1.25 12.71
CA GLN A 138 6.04 -0.21 12.93
C GLN A 138 5.38 0.88 13.82
N PRO A 139 5.33 0.69 15.15
CA PRO A 139 4.70 1.67 16.05
C PRO A 139 5.40 3.03 16.04
N LEU A 140 6.64 3.12 15.55
CA LEU A 140 7.34 4.38 15.32
C LEU A 140 6.82 5.16 14.10
N GLN A 141 5.84 4.65 13.35
CA GLN A 141 5.04 5.46 12.41
C GLN A 141 3.69 5.91 13.01
N ALA A 142 3.43 5.63 14.29
CA ALA A 142 2.29 6.19 14.99
C ALA A 142 2.56 7.68 15.28
N MET A 143 1.61 8.53 14.94
CA MET A 143 1.62 9.96 15.28
C MET A 143 1.73 10.17 16.79
N GLU A 144 1.09 9.28 17.56
CA GLU A 144 1.07 9.21 19.03
C GLU A 144 2.47 8.96 19.64
N ALA A 145 3.47 8.52 18.85
CA ALA A 145 4.85 8.42 19.29
C ALA A 145 5.59 9.78 19.33
N TYR A 146 4.99 10.83 18.75
CA TYR A 146 5.60 12.14 18.55
C TYR A 146 4.74 13.31 19.08
N TYR A 147 3.42 13.13 19.14
CA TYR A 147 2.47 14.19 19.44
C TYR A 147 1.35 13.73 20.38
N ASP A 148 0.99 14.59 21.32
CA ASP A 148 -0.28 14.53 22.05
C ASP A 148 -1.29 15.44 21.36
N CYS A 149 -2.02 14.90 20.38
CA CYS A 149 -2.91 15.67 19.53
C CYS A 149 -4.36 15.62 20.06
N PRO A 150 -5.03 16.78 20.25
CA PRO A 150 -6.39 16.84 20.78
C PRO A 150 -7.47 16.45 19.74
N ILE A 151 -7.09 16.19 18.49
CA ILE A 151 -8.01 15.79 17.41
C ILE A 151 -8.16 14.27 17.46
N ASP A 152 -9.39 13.77 17.26
CA ASP A 152 -9.63 12.34 17.08
C ASP A 152 -9.02 11.85 15.75
N ILE A 153 -7.77 11.38 15.83
CA ILE A 153 -6.98 10.79 14.73
C ILE A 153 -7.47 9.41 14.27
N ALA A 154 -8.39 8.78 15.02
CA ALA A 154 -9.01 7.51 14.64
C ALA A 154 -10.26 7.70 13.77
N ASN A 155 -10.79 8.94 13.68
CA ASN A 155 -11.89 9.27 12.79
C ASN A 155 -11.36 9.67 11.38
N PRO A 156 -11.68 8.91 10.32
CA PRO A 156 -11.19 9.18 8.96
C PRO A 156 -11.66 10.53 8.40
N ARG A 157 -12.69 11.16 8.97
CA ARG A 157 -13.14 12.50 8.54
C ARG A 157 -12.17 13.61 8.94
N ASN A 158 -11.34 13.38 9.95
CA ASN A 158 -10.46 14.40 10.52
C ASN A 158 -9.08 14.47 9.81
N TYR A 159 -8.79 13.57 8.86
CA TYR A 159 -7.45 13.42 8.24
C TYR A 159 -6.80 14.72 7.76
N GLN A 160 -7.56 15.67 7.20
CA GLN A 160 -7.05 16.99 6.82
C GLN A 160 -6.70 17.84 8.05
N GLN A 161 -7.62 17.96 9.00
CA GLN A 161 -7.40 18.74 10.23
C GLN A 161 -6.19 18.22 11.03
N VAL A 162 -5.97 16.90 11.01
CA VAL A 162 -4.79 16.26 11.62
C VAL A 162 -3.51 16.64 10.89
N GLN A 163 -3.49 16.65 9.54
CA GLN A 163 -2.34 17.11 8.77
C GLN A 163 -2.02 18.60 9.02
N ASP A 164 -3.05 19.46 9.05
CA ASP A 164 -2.88 20.90 9.30
C ASP A 164 -2.32 21.16 10.71
N TRP A 165 -2.78 20.39 11.69
CA TRP A 165 -2.26 20.41 13.06
C TRP A 165 -0.81 19.89 13.14
N VAL A 166 -0.52 18.74 12.52
CA VAL A 166 0.84 18.16 12.46
C VAL A 166 1.83 19.15 11.83
N LYS A 167 1.46 19.77 10.71
CA LYS A 167 2.28 20.75 9.99
C LYS A 167 2.59 22.01 10.81
N SER A 168 1.72 22.38 11.75
CA SER A 168 1.91 23.55 12.63
C SER A 168 2.63 23.23 13.95
N HIS A 169 2.73 21.95 14.34
CA HIS A 169 3.32 21.51 15.61
C HIS A 169 4.62 20.69 15.45
N CYS A 170 5.00 20.34 14.22
CA CYS A 170 6.23 19.59 13.97
C CYS A 170 7.49 20.41 14.28
N THR A 171 8.37 19.85 15.12
CA THR A 171 9.70 20.40 15.44
C THR A 171 10.86 19.53 14.95
N GLN A 172 10.60 18.26 14.62
CA GLN A 172 11.62 17.29 14.20
C GLN A 172 11.07 16.45 13.03
N PRO A 173 11.06 17.01 11.80
CA PRO A 173 10.33 16.45 10.68
C PRO A 173 10.85 15.08 10.24
N GLU A 174 12.14 14.79 10.39
CA GLU A 174 12.74 13.52 9.97
C GLU A 174 13.08 12.60 11.14
N LYS A 175 12.67 11.33 11.05
CA LYS A 175 13.00 10.26 11.99
C LYS A 175 13.53 9.04 11.25
N SER A 176 14.76 8.62 11.59
CA SER A 176 15.38 7.42 11.03
C SER A 176 14.76 6.16 11.64
N LEU A 177 14.21 5.27 10.81
CA LEU A 177 13.56 4.02 11.22
C LEU A 177 14.26 2.79 10.60
N PRO A 178 14.16 1.60 11.24
CA PRO A 178 14.73 0.37 10.66
C PRO A 178 14.02 -0.08 9.37
N PHE A 179 12.73 0.27 9.22
CA PHE A 179 11.94 0.09 8.00
C PHE A 179 10.70 0.98 8.01
N ILE A 180 10.13 1.24 6.83
CA ILE A 180 8.84 1.92 6.63
C ILE A 180 7.79 0.89 6.23
N ASN A 181 6.58 0.95 6.78
CA ASN A 181 5.46 0.06 6.44
C ASN A 181 4.92 0.24 5.02
N GLY A 182 4.38 -0.85 4.46
CA GLY A 182 3.84 -0.94 3.11
C GLY A 182 2.50 -0.26 2.85
N TYR A 183 1.88 0.40 3.82
CA TYR A 183 0.61 1.09 3.59
C TYR A 183 0.80 2.33 2.71
N PHE A 184 1.92 3.03 2.93
CA PHE A 184 2.38 4.15 2.14
C PHE A 184 3.91 4.26 2.30
N PHE A 185 4.64 4.14 1.20
CA PHE A 185 6.05 4.52 1.15
C PHE A 185 6.44 5.03 -0.24
N GLY A 186 7.35 6.00 -0.25
CA GLY A 186 8.00 6.51 -1.44
C GLY A 186 9.44 6.02 -1.55
N MET A 187 9.94 5.93 -2.77
CA MET A 187 11.34 5.65 -3.06
C MET A 187 11.85 6.48 -4.24
N ASN A 188 13.14 6.82 -4.23
CA ASN A 188 13.79 7.51 -5.34
C ASN A 188 14.54 6.52 -6.26
N ARG A 189 14.95 6.98 -7.44
CA ARG A 189 15.58 6.12 -8.47
C ARG A 189 16.91 5.46 -8.07
N LYS A 190 17.55 5.83 -6.94
CA LYS A 190 18.71 5.08 -6.41
C LYS A 190 18.33 3.64 -5.99
N VAL A 191 17.05 3.40 -5.70
CA VAL A 191 16.53 2.06 -5.37
C VAL A 191 16.82 1.00 -6.44
N LEU A 192 17.04 1.40 -7.71
CA LEU A 192 17.39 0.49 -8.81
C LEU A 192 18.71 -0.27 -8.56
N ALA A 193 19.65 0.31 -7.80
CA ALA A 193 20.90 -0.35 -7.41
C ALA A 193 20.67 -1.57 -6.50
N TYR A 194 19.51 -1.64 -5.84
CA TYR A 194 19.13 -2.65 -4.87
C TYR A 194 18.08 -3.63 -5.42
N ARG A 195 17.94 -3.79 -6.74
CA ARG A 195 17.04 -4.80 -7.31
C ARG A 195 17.64 -6.20 -7.28
N LEU A 196 16.80 -7.22 -7.15
CA LEU A 196 17.22 -8.63 -7.18
C LEU A 196 17.49 -9.10 -8.62
N ARG A 197 16.71 -8.59 -9.56
CA ARG A 197 16.86 -8.68 -11.02
C ARG A 197 15.93 -7.66 -11.68
N GLU A 198 16.00 -7.54 -13.00
CA GLU A 198 15.05 -6.72 -13.78
C GLU A 198 13.59 -7.05 -13.40
N GLY A 199 12.78 -6.00 -13.21
CA GLY A 199 11.37 -6.06 -12.80
C GLY A 199 11.12 -6.54 -11.36
N ILE A 200 12.15 -6.93 -10.60
CA ILE A 200 12.00 -7.54 -9.27
C ILE A 200 12.84 -6.79 -8.23
N LEU A 201 12.16 -5.91 -7.49
CA LEU A 201 12.71 -5.24 -6.32
C LEU A 201 12.42 -6.03 -5.03
N PHE A 202 11.20 -6.54 -4.87
CA PHE A 202 10.75 -7.25 -3.67
C PHE A 202 10.89 -8.75 -3.87
N ASN A 203 11.45 -9.47 -2.90
CA ASN A 203 11.70 -10.90 -3.01
C ASN A 203 10.38 -11.71 -3.17
N PRO A 204 10.13 -12.38 -4.32
CA PRO A 204 8.89 -13.11 -4.57
C PRO A 204 8.64 -14.29 -3.62
N SER A 205 9.65 -14.75 -2.87
CA SER A 205 9.48 -15.77 -1.84
C SER A 205 8.73 -15.29 -0.59
N TYR A 206 8.57 -13.98 -0.39
CA TYR A 206 7.83 -13.41 0.75
C TYR A 206 6.43 -12.91 0.34
N THR A 207 5.61 -13.77 -0.26
CA THR A 207 4.27 -13.43 -0.75
C THR A 207 3.37 -12.78 0.32
N ASN A 208 3.12 -11.47 0.19
CA ASN A 208 2.35 -10.59 1.08
C ASN A 208 2.98 -10.22 2.45
N ILE A 209 4.22 -10.62 2.75
CA ILE A 209 4.90 -10.34 4.03
C ILE A 209 6.33 -9.87 3.80
N HIS A 210 6.95 -9.28 4.82
CA HIS A 210 8.37 -8.94 4.91
C HIS A 210 8.97 -8.03 3.83
N ASN A 211 8.29 -7.78 2.71
CA ASN A 211 8.74 -7.01 1.55
C ASN A 211 9.48 -5.72 1.94
N GLU A 212 8.90 -4.96 2.87
CA GLU A 212 9.46 -3.71 3.38
C GLU A 212 10.69 -3.95 4.25
N SER A 213 10.58 -4.84 5.23
CA SER A 213 11.66 -5.18 6.16
C SER A 213 12.86 -5.84 5.48
N GLU A 214 12.64 -6.47 4.34
CA GLU A 214 13.62 -7.17 3.51
C GLU A 214 14.34 -6.15 2.62
N LEU A 215 13.59 -5.32 1.89
CA LEU A 215 14.15 -4.22 1.10
C LEU A 215 14.93 -3.24 1.97
N CYS A 216 14.39 -2.85 3.13
CA CYS A 216 15.06 -1.94 4.07
C CYS A 216 16.32 -2.54 4.69
N LYS A 217 16.48 -3.87 4.73
CA LYS A 217 17.75 -4.52 5.15
C LYS A 217 18.80 -4.52 4.04
N ARG A 218 18.40 -4.56 2.77
CA ARG A 218 19.32 -4.55 1.61
C ARG A 218 19.86 -3.15 1.29
N ILE A 219 19.09 -2.10 1.61
CA ILE A 219 19.51 -0.70 1.47
C ILE A 219 20.26 -0.30 2.76
N PRO A 220 21.57 0.02 2.73
CA PRO A 220 22.32 0.44 3.90
C PRO A 220 21.97 1.86 4.38
N GLU A 221 21.51 2.74 3.49
CA GLU A 221 21.11 4.12 3.81
C GLU A 221 19.93 4.17 4.79
N GLU A 222 19.75 5.31 5.45
CA GLU A 222 18.62 5.49 6.36
C GLU A 222 17.26 5.51 5.67
N LYS A 223 16.21 5.17 6.44
CA LYS A 223 14.82 5.15 5.99
C LYS A 223 14.07 6.15 6.85
N VAL A 224 13.51 7.17 6.21
CA VAL A 224 13.02 8.34 6.94
C VAL A 224 11.50 8.28 7.07
N CYS A 225 11.02 8.34 8.31
CA CYS A 225 9.65 8.70 8.59
C CYS A 225 9.55 10.23 8.67
N ARG A 226 8.60 10.82 7.93
CA ARG A 226 8.25 12.23 8.04
C ARG A 226 7.14 12.41 9.06
N THR A 227 7.47 13.07 10.16
CA THR A 227 6.56 13.36 11.28
C THR A 227 5.71 14.60 11.03
N ASP A 228 5.98 15.37 9.98
CA ASP A 228 5.16 16.47 9.44
C ASP A 228 4.21 16.03 8.31
N ALA A 229 4.17 14.73 8.01
CA ALA A 229 3.36 14.12 6.95
C ALA A 229 2.45 13.03 7.52
N PHE A 230 1.16 13.32 7.68
CA PHE A 230 0.12 12.39 8.12
C PHE A 230 -0.66 11.83 6.93
N ILE A 231 -0.71 10.51 6.83
CA ILE A 231 -1.61 9.78 5.93
C ILE A 231 -2.52 8.92 6.80
N TYR A 232 -3.84 9.04 6.63
CA TYR A 232 -4.77 8.16 7.35
C TYR A 232 -4.78 6.77 6.69
N HIS A 233 -4.53 5.71 7.46
CA HIS A 233 -4.61 4.32 6.98
C HIS A 233 -5.74 3.57 7.70
N PHE A 234 -6.77 3.15 6.96
CA PHE A 234 -7.91 2.40 7.51
C PHE A 234 -7.50 1.04 8.08
N LYS A 235 -6.53 0.39 7.42
CA LYS A 235 -5.90 -0.88 7.75
C LYS A 235 -6.81 -2.10 7.76
N GLY A 236 -6.30 -3.17 7.16
CA GLY A 236 -6.96 -4.48 7.18
C GLY A 236 -8.17 -4.58 6.24
N VAL A 237 -8.39 -3.58 5.38
CA VAL A 237 -9.43 -3.62 4.35
C VAL A 237 -9.10 -4.69 3.31
N SER A 238 -7.88 -4.69 2.77
CA SER A 238 -7.45 -5.62 1.70
C SER A 238 -7.41 -7.11 2.06
N PHE A 239 -7.66 -7.45 3.32
CA PHE A 239 -7.80 -8.83 3.81
C PHE A 239 -9.15 -9.06 4.52
N SER A 240 -10.08 -8.10 4.43
CA SER A 240 -11.45 -8.30 4.85
C SER A 240 -12.17 -9.18 3.84
N ALA A 241 -12.78 -10.27 4.31
CA ALA A 241 -13.46 -11.21 3.44
C ALA A 241 -14.73 -10.56 2.87
N TYR A 242 -14.86 -10.51 1.54
CA TYR A 242 -16.05 -10.05 0.84
C TYR A 242 -16.84 -11.26 0.32
N ARG A 243 -18.04 -11.02 -0.24
CA ARG A 243 -18.83 -12.07 -0.89
C ARG A 243 -18.77 -11.94 -2.40
N ASP A 244 -18.58 -13.05 -3.11
CA ASP A 244 -18.76 -13.11 -4.56
C ASP A 244 -20.27 -13.05 -4.96
N GLU A 245 -20.54 -13.04 -6.25
CA GLU A 245 -21.90 -13.02 -6.82
C GLU A 245 -22.74 -14.26 -6.47
N PHE A 246 -22.11 -15.34 -5.99
CA PHE A 246 -22.75 -16.56 -5.51
C PHE A 246 -22.86 -16.60 -3.97
N GLY A 247 -22.43 -15.53 -3.28
CA GLY A 247 -22.47 -15.39 -1.83
C GLY A 247 -21.31 -16.05 -1.07
N ASN A 248 -20.32 -16.65 -1.74
CA ASN A 248 -19.16 -17.27 -1.08
C ASN A 248 -18.22 -16.22 -0.52
N PHE A 249 -17.60 -16.49 0.64
CA PHE A 249 -16.55 -15.62 1.16
C PHE A 249 -15.26 -15.78 0.37
N VAL A 250 -14.79 -14.68 -0.21
CA VAL A 250 -13.51 -14.58 -0.92
C VAL A 250 -12.56 -13.67 -0.15
N ILE A 251 -11.30 -14.08 -0.02
CA ILE A 251 -10.19 -13.26 0.48
C ILE A 251 -9.31 -12.99 -0.74
N PRO A 252 -9.23 -11.73 -1.24
CA PRO A 252 -8.79 -11.50 -2.61
C PRO A 252 -7.28 -11.68 -2.82
N ARG A 253 -6.47 -11.33 -1.83
CA ARG A 253 -5.01 -11.53 -1.88
C ARG A 253 -4.70 -12.93 -1.38
N ASN A 254 -4.39 -13.86 -2.29
CA ASN A 254 -4.25 -15.32 -2.03
C ASN A 254 -2.99 -15.75 -1.22
N LEU A 255 -2.78 -15.05 -0.09
CA LEU A 255 -2.05 -15.43 1.12
C LEU A 255 -0.52 -15.55 0.97
N THR A 256 0.26 -14.84 1.79
CA THR A 256 0.32 -15.08 3.24
C THR A 256 0.66 -13.86 4.10
N TRP A 257 -0.17 -13.50 5.10
CA TRP A 257 0.28 -12.79 6.33
C TRP A 257 -0.04 -13.58 7.63
N THR A 258 0.72 -14.61 7.99
CA THR A 258 0.81 -15.86 7.20
C THR A 258 -0.57 -16.53 7.21
N SER A 259 -1.11 -16.85 6.03
CA SER A 259 -2.54 -17.16 5.85
C SER A 259 -3.50 -16.03 6.25
N ALA A 260 -2.99 -14.78 6.19
CA ALA A 260 -3.65 -13.49 6.42
C ALA A 260 -4.48 -13.43 7.70
N THR A 261 -3.86 -13.91 8.78
CA THR A 261 -4.56 -14.44 9.94
C THR A 261 -5.59 -15.52 9.49
N PHE A 262 -5.20 -16.81 9.50
CA PHE A 262 -6.03 -18.05 9.35
C PHE A 262 -7.14 -18.21 10.45
N ILE A 263 -7.42 -17.07 11.06
CA ILE A 263 -7.16 -16.65 12.44
C ILE A 263 -7.58 -15.14 12.49
N ARG A 264 -8.40 -14.60 11.58
CA ARG A 264 -9.43 -13.64 12.03
C ARG A 264 -10.48 -14.45 12.81
N LYS A 265 -10.01 -15.08 13.89
CA LYS A 265 -10.60 -16.01 14.87
C LYS A 265 -10.67 -17.52 14.53
N HIS A 266 -10.24 -17.96 13.33
CA HIS A 266 -10.49 -19.31 12.77
C HIS A 266 -11.98 -19.62 12.52
N PRO A 267 -12.47 -19.66 11.27
CA PRO A 267 -13.81 -20.19 10.96
C PRO A 267 -13.88 -21.74 10.89
N LEU A 268 -12.79 -22.44 11.27
CA LEU A 268 -12.55 -23.89 11.51
C LEU A 268 -13.13 -24.97 10.55
N LEU A 269 -13.93 -24.64 9.54
CA LEU A 269 -14.69 -25.60 8.72
C LEU A 269 -14.27 -25.71 7.24
N PHE A 270 -13.33 -24.89 6.78
CA PHE A 270 -13.15 -24.54 5.36
C PHE A 270 -12.84 -25.70 4.38
N ARG A 271 -12.55 -26.92 4.86
CA ARG A 271 -12.39 -28.17 4.09
C ARG A 271 -12.62 -29.42 4.99
N LEU A 272 -13.65 -29.39 5.85
CA LEU A 272 -14.52 -30.59 6.02
C LEU A 272 -15.39 -30.75 4.77
N PHE A 273 -15.78 -29.64 4.15
CA PHE A 273 -16.76 -29.62 3.06
C PHE A 273 -16.29 -30.19 1.71
N ALA A 274 -15.02 -30.57 1.57
CA ALA A 274 -14.45 -31.07 0.30
C ALA A 274 -14.11 -32.58 0.27
N TRP A 275 -14.61 -33.41 1.20
CA TRP A 275 -14.24 -34.84 1.26
C TRP A 275 -15.39 -35.82 1.62
N PRO A 276 -15.31 -37.11 1.18
CA PRO A 276 -16.35 -38.12 1.44
C PRO A 276 -16.54 -38.49 2.92
N PRO A 277 -17.66 -39.13 3.30
CA PRO A 277 -18.08 -39.24 4.71
C PRO A 277 -17.11 -39.95 5.67
N ARG A 278 -16.42 -41.01 5.23
CA ARG A 278 -15.69 -41.91 6.13
C ARG A 278 -14.39 -41.31 6.70
N THR A 279 -13.64 -40.55 5.91
CA THR A 279 -12.36 -39.93 6.36
C THR A 279 -12.57 -38.83 7.41
N LYS A 280 -13.79 -38.29 7.50
CA LYS A 280 -14.17 -37.21 8.43
C LYS A 280 -14.16 -37.66 9.89
N GLN A 281 -14.58 -38.90 10.18
CA GLN A 281 -14.63 -39.42 11.55
C GLN A 281 -13.25 -39.64 12.16
N LEU A 282 -12.25 -40.02 11.36
CA LEU A 282 -10.89 -40.30 11.85
C LEU A 282 -10.18 -39.02 12.31
N VAL A 283 -10.22 -37.98 11.46
CA VAL A 283 -9.60 -36.67 11.76
C VAL A 283 -10.28 -35.98 12.94
N LYS A 284 -11.61 -36.08 13.05
CA LYS A 284 -12.39 -35.54 14.19
C LYS A 284 -11.95 -36.13 15.53
N ARG A 285 -11.58 -37.41 15.58
CA ARG A 285 -11.08 -38.09 16.80
C ARG A 285 -9.62 -37.74 17.14
N LEU A 286 -8.77 -37.45 16.16
CA LEU A 286 -7.37 -37.07 16.40
C LEU A 286 -7.26 -35.67 17.00
N LEU A 287 -8.07 -34.72 16.50
CA LEU A 287 -8.06 -33.33 16.94
C LEU A 287 -8.64 -33.18 18.36
N LEU A 288 -9.71 -33.93 18.68
CA LEU A 288 -10.27 -34.10 20.03
C LEU A 288 -9.23 -34.50 21.09
N LYS A 289 -8.14 -35.19 20.72
CA LYS A 289 -7.08 -35.60 21.65
C LYS A 289 -6.05 -34.51 21.95
N ILE A 290 -6.00 -33.43 21.18
CA ILE A 290 -5.05 -32.32 21.34
C ILE A 290 -5.73 -30.97 21.64
N GLY A 291 -7.02 -31.00 22.02
CA GLY A 291 -7.78 -29.81 22.41
C GLY A 291 -8.23 -28.90 21.25
N ILE A 292 -8.06 -29.34 20.00
CA ILE A 292 -8.38 -28.54 18.81
C ILE A 292 -9.56 -29.18 18.08
N ASN A 293 -10.39 -28.41 17.37
CA ASN A 293 -11.50 -28.93 16.56
C ASN A 293 -11.45 -28.28 15.18
N VAL A 294 -10.94 -28.99 14.16
CA VAL A 294 -10.51 -28.37 12.88
C VAL A 294 -11.01 -29.15 11.68
N SER A 295 -11.22 -28.41 10.59
CA SER A 295 -11.17 -28.97 9.26
C SER A 295 -10.76 -27.98 8.16
N ARG A 296 -9.41 -27.87 8.01
CA ARG A 296 -8.67 -27.89 6.73
C ARG A 296 -8.83 -26.68 5.77
N ASN A 297 -7.76 -26.24 5.08
CA ASN A 297 -7.60 -25.94 3.64
C ASN A 297 -6.15 -25.45 3.38
N GLY A 298 -5.61 -25.54 2.14
CA GLY A 298 -4.16 -25.47 1.86
C GLY A 298 -3.50 -26.85 1.74
N ARG A 299 -2.68 -27.25 0.74
CA ARG A 299 -2.48 -26.69 -0.62
C ARG A 299 -3.68 -25.93 -1.14
#